data_AF-A0A1M6UUS9-F1
#
_entry.id   AF-A0A1M6UUS9-F1
#
_cell.length_a   1.000
_cell.length_b   1.000
_cell.length_c   1.000
_cell.angle_alpha   90.00
_cell.angle_beta   90.00
_cell.angle_gamma   90.00
#
_symmetry.space_group_name_H-M   'P 1'
#
loop_
_entity.id
_entity.type
_entity.pdbx_description
1 polymer ?
#
loop_
_entity_poly.entity_id
_entity_poly.type
_entity_poly.pdbx_seq_one_letter_code
_entity_poly.pdbx_strand_id
1 'polypeptide(L)'
;MTFAWYGNLKLKEMHISTDWPLILVILASWGVALLEYSFMIPANSIGSRINGGPFSLMQLKIIQEAISLTIFTVIAVTVFHTETLQWNHIVAFLCIIAAVFFAFLK
;
A
#
# COMPACT_ATOMS: atom_id res chain seq x y z
N MET A 1 -1.01 -2.99 -3.42
CA MET A 1 -0.62 -4.31 -2.86
C MET A 1 -1.22 -4.55 -1.49
N THR A 2 -1.68 -3.51 -0.80
CA THR A 2 -2.16 -3.57 0.58
C THR A 2 -3.43 -4.40 0.72
N PHE A 3 -4.38 -4.30 -0.22
CA PHE A 3 -5.64 -5.03 -0.10
C PHE A 3 -5.48 -6.53 -0.38
N ALA A 4 -4.70 -6.91 -1.40
CA ALA A 4 -4.45 -8.31 -1.71
C ALA A 4 -3.74 -9.05 -0.56
N TRP A 5 -2.85 -8.36 0.16
CA TRP A 5 -2.05 -8.96 1.22
C TRP A 5 -2.77 -9.04 2.57
N TYR A 6 -3.49 -7.97 2.95
CA TYR A 6 -4.15 -7.89 4.26
C TYR A 6 -5.64 -8.24 4.22
N GLY A 7 -6.30 -8.16 3.05
CA GLY A 7 -7.73 -8.43 2.92
C GLY A 7 -8.15 -9.81 3.40
N ASN A 8 -7.32 -10.83 3.17
CA ASN A 8 -7.59 -12.19 3.67
C ASN A 8 -7.58 -12.27 5.20
N LEU A 9 -6.71 -11.51 5.88
CA LEU A 9 -6.64 -11.47 7.34
C LEU A 9 -7.91 -10.83 7.91
N LYS A 10 -8.42 -9.77 7.26
CA LYS A 10 -9.67 -9.14 7.68
C LYS A 10 -10.89 -10.03 7.47
N LEU A 11 -10.97 -10.71 6.32
CA LEU A 11 -12.08 -11.65 6.03
C LEU A 11 -12.11 -12.83 7.02
N LYS A 12 -10.94 -13.26 7.49
CA LYS A 12 -10.81 -14.27 8.54
C LYS A 12 -11.25 -13.74 9.90
N GLU A 13 -10.86 -12.50 10.25
CA GLU A 13 -11.31 -11.84 11.48
C GLU A 13 -12.85 -11.63 11.51
N MET A 14 -13.44 -11.30 10.36
CA MET A 14 -14.89 -11.13 10.21
C MET A 14 -15.67 -12.46 10.13
N HIS A 15 -15.00 -13.61 10.33
CA HIS A 15 -15.57 -14.96 10.25
C HIS A 15 -16.17 -15.35 8.88
N ILE A 16 -15.89 -14.59 7.82
CA ILE A 16 -16.43 -14.82 6.47
C ILE A 16 -15.61 -15.88 5.73
N SER A 17 -14.30 -15.94 5.98
CA SER A 17 -13.38 -16.86 5.31
C SER A 17 -12.70 -17.87 6.23
N THR A 18 -13.29 -18.16 7.40
CA THR A 18 -12.69 -19.04 8.43
C THR A 18 -12.38 -20.43 7.90
N ASP A 19 -13.25 -20.96 7.03
CA ASP A 19 -13.16 -22.30 6.45
C ASP A 19 -12.71 -22.31 4.97
N TRP A 20 -12.22 -21.18 4.46
CA TRP A 20 -11.80 -21.13 3.06
C TRP A 20 -10.51 -21.94 2.85
N PRO A 21 -10.46 -22.82 1.84
CA PRO A 21 -9.22 -23.49 1.48
C PRO A 21 -8.18 -22.46 1.04
N LEU A 22 -6.93 -22.65 1.45
CA LEU A 22 -5.82 -21.72 1.19
C LEU A 22 -5.69 -21.35 -0.29
N ILE A 23 -5.94 -22.32 -1.19
CA ILE A 23 -5.92 -22.10 -2.64
C ILE A 23 -6.92 -21.01 -3.07
N LEU A 24 -8.11 -20.97 -2.46
CA LEU A 24 -9.18 -20.04 -2.81
C LEU A 24 -8.82 -18.62 -2.34
N VAL A 25 -8.22 -18.52 -1.15
CA VAL A 25 -7.67 -17.26 -0.62
C VAL A 25 -6.58 -16.70 -1.52
N ILE A 26 -5.66 -17.55 -2.00
CA ILE A 26 -4.58 -17.15 -2.91
C ILE A 26 -5.17 -16.63 -4.23
N LEU A 27 -6.10 -17.38 -4.84
CA LEU A 27 -6.73 -16.98 -6.11
C LEU A 27 -7.52 -15.68 -5.98
N ALA A 28 -8.28 -15.50 -4.90
CA ALA A 28 -8.98 -14.25 -4.63
C ALA A 28 -8.00 -13.08 -4.45
N SER A 29 -6.90 -13.31 -3.72
CA SER A 29 -5.85 -12.29 -3.52
C SER A 29 -5.16 -11.92 -4.83
N TRP A 30 -4.95 -12.87 -5.74
CA TRP A 30 -4.44 -12.60 -7.09
C TRP A 30 -5.41 -11.78 -7.94
N GLY A 31 -6.72 -12.02 -7.83
CA GLY A 31 -7.73 -11.19 -8.49
C GLY A 31 -7.68 -9.73 -8.03
N VAL A 32 -7.54 -9.50 -6.72
CA VAL A 32 -7.39 -8.16 -6.16
C VAL A 32 -6.04 -7.53 -6.57
N ALA A 33 -4.95 -8.31 -6.53
CA ALA A 33 -3.62 -7.85 -6.93
C ALA A 33 -3.59 -7.39 -8.39
N LEU A 34 -4.31 -8.09 -9.28
CA LEU A 34 -4.45 -7.70 -10.68
C LEU A 34 -5.04 -6.29 -10.81
N LEU A 35 -6.12 -5.98 -10.08
CA LEU A 35 -6.72 -4.64 -10.10
C LEU A 35 -5.75 -3.58 -9.56
N GLU A 36 -5.05 -3.86 -8.47
CA GLU A 36 -4.06 -2.93 -7.93
C GLU A 36 -2.94 -2.65 -8.95
N TYR A 37 -2.45 -3.69 -9.63
CA TYR A 37 -1.43 -3.54 -10.66
C TYR A 37 -1.94 -2.80 -11.91
N SER A 38 -3.20 -3.00 -12.30
CA SER A 38 -3.81 -2.28 -13.42
C SER A 38 -3.78 -0.77 -13.25
N PHE A 39 -3.78 -0.26 -12.01
CA PHE A 39 -3.64 1.18 -11.74
C PHE A 39 -2.18 1.59 -11.51
N MET A 40 -1.39 0.76 -10.82
CA MET A 40 0.01 1.09 -10.48
C MET A 40 0.92 1.15 -11.71
N ILE A 41 0.73 0.25 -12.69
CA ILE A 41 1.59 0.16 -13.88
C ILE A 41 1.43 1.40 -14.78
N PRO A 42 0.21 1.84 -15.17
CA PRO A 42 0.03 3.07 -15.93
C PRO A 42 0.51 4.31 -15.17
N ALA A 43 0.25 4.41 -13.86
CA ALA A 43 0.69 5.54 -13.05
C ALA A 43 2.22 5.67 -13.03
N ASN A 44 2.93 4.56 -12.85
CA ASN A 44 4.40 4.53 -12.93
C ASN A 44 4.91 4.86 -14.33
N SER A 45 4.22 4.35 -15.37
CA SER A 45 4.57 4.61 -16.77
C SER A 45 4.45 6.08 -17.14
N ILE A 46 3.36 6.76 -16.74
CA ILE A 46 3.11 8.18 -17.04
C ILE A 46 4.06 9.10 -16.26
N GLY A 47 4.38 8.75 -15.01
CA GLY A 47 5.28 9.57 -14.19
C GLY A 47 6.76 9.44 -14.56
N SER A 48 7.15 8.36 -15.24
CA SER A 48 8.54 8.05 -15.62
C SER A 48 9.11 9.02 -16.64
N ARG A 49 10.29 9.57 -16.32
CA ARG A 49 11.10 10.38 -17.23
C ARG A 49 11.48 9.66 -18.53
N ILE A 50 11.50 8.31 -18.53
CA ILE A 50 11.75 7.51 -19.73
C ILE A 50 10.61 7.67 -20.75
N ASN A 51 9.37 7.88 -20.29
CA ASN A 51 8.18 8.05 -21.12
C ASN A 51 7.74 9.51 -21.24
N GLY A 52 8.61 10.47 -20.90
CA GLY A 52 8.32 11.91 -20.99
C GLY A 52 7.72 12.53 -19.71
N GLY A 53 7.64 11.78 -18.61
CA GLY A 53 7.22 12.29 -17.31
C GLY A 53 8.30 13.10 -16.58
N PRO A 54 7.95 13.74 -15.45
CA PRO A 54 8.88 14.62 -14.72
C PRO A 54 9.80 13.89 -13.72
N PHE A 55 9.51 12.63 -13.36
CA PHE A 55 10.16 11.96 -12.22
C PHE A 55 11.21 10.93 -12.61
N SER A 56 12.31 10.87 -11.86
CA SER A 56 13.31 9.81 -12.00
C SER A 56 12.79 8.49 -11.41
N LEU A 57 13.41 7.36 -11.80
CA LEU A 57 13.02 6.02 -11.35
C LEU A 57 13.07 5.90 -9.81
N MET A 58 14.04 6.56 -9.18
CA MET A 58 14.19 6.62 -7.72
C MET A 58 13.03 7.40 -7.08
N GLN A 59 12.71 8.59 -7.61
CA GLN A 59 11.62 9.42 -7.09
C GLN A 59 10.26 8.71 -7.19
N LEU A 60 9.99 8.03 -8.32
CA LEU A 60 8.79 7.23 -8.50
C LEU A 60 8.65 6.14 -7.45
N LYS A 61 9.75 5.46 -7.13
CA LYS A 61 9.75 4.42 -6.10
C LYS A 61 9.44 5.01 -4.72
N ILE A 62 10.04 6.14 -4.37
CA ILE A 62 9.78 6.78 -3.08
C ILE A 62 8.32 7.27 -2.97
N ILE A 63 7.77 7.87 -4.03
CA ILE A 63 6.35 8.24 -4.07
C ILE A 63 5.47 7.00 -3.87
N GLN A 64 5.79 5.89 -4.55
CA GLN A 64 5.02 4.65 -4.42
C GLN A 64 5.07 4.08 -3.00
N GLU A 65 6.24 4.07 -2.35
CA GLU A 65 6.38 3.60 -0.98
C GLU A 65 5.64 4.50 0.01
N ALA A 66 5.74 5.83 -0.16
CA ALA A 66 4.99 6.79 0.65
C ALA A 66 3.48 6.59 0.53
N ILE A 67 2.96 6.40 -0.69
CA ILE A 67 1.54 6.10 -0.94
C ILE A 67 1.15 4.76 -0.31
N SER A 68 1.96 3.72 -0.52
CA SER A 68 1.70 2.38 0.00
C SER A 68 1.61 2.37 1.53
N LEU A 69 2.57 3.00 2.20
CA LEU A 69 2.59 3.13 3.65
C LEU A 69 1.42 3.97 4.16
N THR A 70 1.10 5.08 3.50
CA THR A 70 -0.05 5.93 3.88
C THR A 70 -1.36 5.14 3.81
N ILE A 71 -1.62 4.46 2.70
CA ILE A 71 -2.81 3.63 2.51
C ILE A 71 -2.83 2.48 3.53
N PHE A 72 -1.69 1.86 3.79
CA PHE A 72 -1.57 0.82 4.81
C PHE A 72 -1.91 1.34 6.21
N THR A 73 -1.38 2.48 6.63
CA THR A 73 -1.69 3.08 7.92
C THR A 73 -3.18 3.40 8.04
N VAL A 74 -3.79 3.98 7.00
CA VAL A 74 -5.24 4.26 6.99
C VAL A 74 -6.04 2.96 7.14
N ILE A 75 -5.73 1.92 6.38
CA ILE A 75 -6.41 0.62 6.45
C ILE A 75 -6.20 -0.04 7.83
N ALA A 76 -4.99 -0.03 8.38
CA ALA A 76 -4.69 -0.59 9.69
C ALA A 76 -5.52 0.07 10.79
N VAL A 77 -5.61 1.41 10.78
CA VAL A 77 -6.35 2.17 11.79
C VAL A 77 -7.87 2.02 11.61
N THR A 78 -8.38 2.10 10.38
CA THR A 78 -9.83 2.15 10.09
C THR A 78 -10.48 0.79 9.94
N VAL A 79 -9.81 -0.16 9.30
CA VAL A 79 -10.38 -1.48 8.96
C VAL A 79 -10.04 -2.48 10.04
N PHE A 80 -8.78 -2.52 10.50
CA PHE A 80 -8.39 -3.52 11.48
C PHE A 80 -8.75 -3.13 12.91
N HIS A 81 -9.01 -1.84 13.21
CA HIS A 81 -9.40 -1.38 14.56
C HIS A 81 -8.46 -1.86 15.70
N THR A 82 -7.30 -2.43 15.35
CA THR A 82 -6.50 -3.28 16.24
C THR A 82 -5.59 -2.49 17.16
N GLU A 83 -5.23 -1.25 16.82
CA GLU A 83 -4.37 -0.44 17.69
C GLU A 83 -4.94 0.96 17.88
N THR A 84 -5.16 1.32 19.15
CA THR A 84 -5.27 2.71 19.58
C THR A 84 -4.09 3.47 18.98
N LEU A 85 -4.34 4.56 18.23
CA LEU A 85 -3.30 5.40 17.65
C LEU A 85 -2.29 5.83 18.72
N GLN A 86 -1.22 5.05 18.88
CA GLN A 86 -0.18 5.33 19.84
C GLN A 86 0.76 6.39 19.27
N TRP A 87 1.42 7.15 20.14
CA TRP A 87 2.36 8.21 19.75
C TRP A 87 3.38 7.76 18.69
N ASN A 88 3.80 6.49 18.74
CA ASN A 88 4.72 5.88 17.79
C ASN A 88 4.20 5.90 16.33
N HIS A 89 2.88 5.83 16.11
CA HIS A 89 2.30 5.87 14.76
C HIS A 89 2.41 7.27 14.15
N ILE A 90 2.25 8.31 14.98
CA ILE A 90 2.42 9.71 14.56
C ILE A 90 3.89 9.97 14.21
N VAL A 91 4.82 9.47 15.02
CA VAL A 91 6.26 9.54 14.75
C VAL A 91 6.62 8.80 13.46
N ALA A 92 6.06 7.61 13.23
CA ALA A 92 6.26 6.87 11.98
C ALA A 92 5.75 7.66 10.76
N PHE A 93 4.59 8.32 10.86
CA PHE A 93 4.06 9.15 9.78
C PHE A 93 4.95 10.37 9.49
N LEU A 94 5.47 11.00 10.53
CA LEU A 94 6.47 12.08 10.42
C LEU A 94 7.76 11.60 9.74
N CYS A 95 8.24 10.40 10.07
CA CYS A 95 9.41 9.80 9.40
C CYS A 95 9.16 9.56 7.90
N ILE A 96 7.94 9.18 7.51
CA ILE A 96 7.57 9.03 6.09
C ILE A 96 7.59 10.39 5.39
N ILE A 97 7.00 11.42 5.99
CA ILE A 97 7.03 12.79 5.45
C ILE A 97 8.47 13.29 5.31
N ALA A 98 9.32 13.03 6.31
CA ALA A 98 10.74 13.37 6.26
C ALA A 98 11.47 12.61 5.13
N ALA A 99 11.19 11.32 4.93
CA ALA A 99 11.76 10.54 3.84
C ALA A 99 11.36 11.10 2.46
N VAL A 100 10.11 11.51 2.29
CA VAL A 100 9.66 12.20 1.07
C VAL A 100 10.40 13.53 0.94
N PHE A 101 10.47 14.34 1.99
CA PHE A 101 11.18 15.62 1.95
C PHE A 101 12.65 15.46 1.52
N PHE A 102 13.40 14.54 2.13
CA PHE A 102 14.80 14.29 1.77
C PHE A 102 14.97 13.74 0.35
N ALA A 103 14.02 12.95 -0.14
CA ALA A 103 14.05 12.43 -1.51
C ALA A 103 13.87 13.51 -2.60
N PHE A 104 13.21 14.62 -2.25
CA PHE A 104 12.97 15.76 -3.13
C PHE A 104 13.86 16.96 -2.81
N LEU A 105 14.61 16.93 -1.70
CA LEU A 105 15.61 17.92 -1.35
C LEU A 105 16.76 17.84 -2.36
N LYS A 106 17.09 18.97 -2.98
CA LYS A 106 18.06 19.09 -4.07
C LYS A 106 19.38 19.63 -3.57
#